data_AF-A0A1U8IJU6-F1
#
_entry.id   AF-A0A1U8IJU6-F1
#
_cell.length_a   1.000
_cell.length_b   1.000
_cell.length_c   1.000
_cell.angle_alpha   90.00
_cell.angle_beta   90.00
_cell.angle_gamma   90.00
#
_symmetry.space_group_name_H-M   'P 1'
#
loop_
_entity.id
_entity.type
_entity.pdbx_description
1 polymer ?
#
loop_
_entity_poly.entity_id
_entity_poly.type
_entity_poly.pdbx_seq_one_letter_code
_entity_poly.pdbx_strand_id
1 'polypeptide(L)'
;MGMDFSHIDDKSYENVQNIIKDGRLEKVKVDECKVYLRRNGLRLSGNKDVLIQRIKEHLEISNGGGEKKYPLSSFVVNCTGDACTGDVVMFEQNVYEMFNIASQSASGPPCGTRIVVGRIVKESYGSAKQQHTFTIEVLWSKGEKPLSPLHPLLIKGRTFTD
;
A
#
# COMPACT_ATOMS: atom_id res chain seq x y z
N MET A 1 21.95 -3.28 -31.43
CA MET A 1 22.71 -3.68 -30.23
C MET A 1 21.85 -3.32 -29.02
N GLY A 2 20.96 -4.23 -28.62
CA GLY A 2 20.07 -4.00 -27.48
C GLY A 2 20.86 -4.18 -26.20
N MET A 3 21.08 -3.09 -25.46
CA MET A 3 21.62 -3.21 -24.10
C MET A 3 20.60 -3.96 -23.26
N ASP A 4 21.06 -5.03 -22.63
CA ASP A 4 20.26 -5.85 -21.73
C ASP A 4 20.01 -5.09 -20.42
N PHE A 5 18.88 -4.36 -20.39
CA PHE A 5 18.46 -3.57 -19.24
C PHE A 5 18.14 -4.43 -17.99
N SER A 6 17.97 -5.75 -18.15
CA SER A 6 17.60 -6.63 -17.04
C SER A 6 18.73 -6.82 -16.04
N HIS A 7 19.95 -7.08 -16.53
CA HIS A 7 21.13 -7.30 -15.69
C HIS A 7 21.62 -6.04 -14.95
N ILE A 8 21.42 -4.86 -15.54
CA ILE A 8 21.79 -3.58 -14.92
C ILE A 8 20.86 -3.29 -13.72
N ASP A 9 19.58 -3.57 -13.87
CA ASP A 9 18.58 -3.39 -12.82
C ASP A 9 18.78 -4.39 -11.67
N ASP A 10 19.27 -5.61 -11.94
CA ASP A 10 19.60 -6.61 -10.90
C ASP A 10 20.75 -6.18 -10.01
N LYS A 11 21.90 -5.82 -10.61
CA LYS A 11 23.07 -5.36 -9.85
C LYS A 11 22.79 -4.07 -9.08
N SER A 12 22.00 -3.16 -9.68
CA SER A 12 21.58 -1.92 -9.03
C SER A 12 20.66 -2.21 -7.84
N TYR A 13 19.76 -3.19 -7.96
CA TYR A 13 18.88 -3.58 -6.86
C TYR A 13 19.63 -4.24 -5.70
N GLU A 14 20.59 -5.13 -5.98
CA GLU A 14 21.45 -5.72 -4.94
C GLU A 14 22.26 -4.66 -4.19
N ASN A 15 22.81 -3.69 -4.90
CA ASN A 15 23.50 -2.56 -4.28
C ASN A 15 22.56 -1.75 -3.36
N VAL A 16 21.33 -1.49 -3.81
CA VAL A 16 20.33 -0.80 -2.97
C VAL A 16 20.03 -1.61 -1.71
N GLN A 17 19.84 -2.92 -1.83
CA GLN A 17 19.60 -3.81 -0.69
C GLN A 17 20.76 -3.78 0.32
N ASN A 18 22.00 -3.77 -0.15
CA ASN A 18 23.18 -3.69 0.71
C ASN A 18 23.26 -2.34 1.44
N ILE A 19 23.02 -1.21 0.73
CA ILE A 19 23.02 0.12 1.34
C ILE A 19 21.89 0.26 2.39
N ILE A 20 20.73 -0.32 2.10
CA ILE A 20 19.60 -0.38 3.03
C ILE A 20 19.97 -1.16 4.30
N LYS A 21 20.59 -2.35 4.15
CA LYS A 21 21.05 -3.16 5.29
C LYS A 21 22.08 -2.45 6.14
N ASP A 22 22.96 -1.67 5.52
CA ASP A 22 23.96 -0.84 6.21
C ASP A 22 23.37 0.39 6.91
N GLY A 23 22.06 0.64 6.78
CA GLY A 23 21.36 1.77 7.39
C GLY A 23 21.69 3.12 6.76
N ARG A 24 22.29 3.14 5.55
CA ARG A 24 22.84 4.33 4.88
C ARG A 24 21.94 4.85 3.76
N LEU A 25 20.62 4.87 4.01
CA LEU A 25 19.60 5.20 3.01
C LEU A 25 19.77 6.60 2.40
N GLU A 26 20.34 7.55 3.14
CA GLU A 26 20.65 8.91 2.69
C GLU A 26 21.66 8.96 1.52
N LYS A 27 22.53 7.93 1.41
CA LYS A 27 23.55 7.84 0.36
C LYS A 27 23.02 7.27 -0.96
N VAL A 28 21.84 6.67 -0.96
CA VAL A 28 21.22 6.09 -2.16
C VAL A 28 20.93 7.18 -3.19
N LYS A 29 21.24 6.92 -4.47
CA LYS A 29 20.94 7.85 -5.57
C LYS A 29 19.47 7.78 -5.96
N VAL A 30 18.97 8.83 -6.62
CA VAL A 30 17.56 8.89 -7.06
C VAL A 30 17.20 7.72 -7.98
N ASP A 31 18.07 7.34 -8.91
CA ASP A 31 17.81 6.23 -9.84
C ASP A 31 17.76 4.88 -9.12
N GLU A 32 18.66 4.68 -8.15
CA GLU A 32 18.69 3.50 -7.27
C GLU A 32 17.41 3.41 -6.42
N CYS A 33 16.94 4.53 -5.86
CA CYS A 33 15.64 4.59 -5.18
C CYS A 33 14.50 4.15 -6.12
N LYS A 34 14.49 4.65 -7.37
CA LYS A 34 13.46 4.30 -8.35
C LYS A 34 13.52 2.82 -8.75
N VAL A 35 14.71 2.21 -8.82
CA VAL A 35 14.87 0.77 -9.07
C VAL A 35 14.21 -0.03 -7.95
N TYR A 36 14.49 0.30 -6.68
CA TYR A 36 13.84 -0.37 -5.56
C TYR A 36 12.31 -0.22 -5.58
N LEU A 37 11.83 1.02 -5.74
CA LEU A 37 10.40 1.31 -5.74
C LEU A 37 9.70 0.59 -6.89
N ARG A 38 10.30 0.54 -8.09
CA ARG A 38 9.74 -0.15 -9.26
C ARG A 38 9.61 -1.65 -9.01
N ARG A 39 10.64 -2.30 -8.46
CA ARG A 39 10.58 -3.74 -8.15
C ARG A 39 9.51 -4.10 -7.13
N ASN A 40 9.24 -3.20 -6.19
CA ASN A 40 8.22 -3.40 -5.16
C ASN A 40 6.84 -2.85 -5.57
N GLY A 41 6.65 -2.44 -6.84
CA GLY A 41 5.37 -1.93 -7.34
C GLY A 41 4.94 -0.58 -6.72
N LEU A 42 5.90 0.17 -6.15
CA LEU A 42 5.66 1.42 -5.45
C LEU A 42 5.72 2.62 -6.40
N ARG A 43 5.02 3.69 -6.03
CA ARG A 43 4.99 4.94 -6.80
C ARG A 43 6.39 5.53 -6.96
N LEU A 44 6.72 6.01 -8.16
CA LEU A 44 8.06 6.55 -8.51
C LEU A 44 8.17 8.08 -8.47
N SER A 45 7.09 8.79 -8.14
CA SER A 45 7.06 10.25 -8.12
C SER A 45 7.56 10.84 -6.80
N GLY A 46 8.13 12.04 -6.88
CA GLY A 46 8.63 12.81 -5.74
C GLY A 46 10.08 13.26 -5.94
N ASN A 47 10.57 14.11 -5.05
CA ASN A 47 11.99 14.42 -4.92
C ASN A 47 12.73 13.27 -4.19
N LYS A 48 14.05 13.35 -4.08
CA LYS A 48 14.88 12.31 -3.45
C LYS A 48 14.39 11.96 -2.04
N ASP A 49 14.08 12.95 -1.22
CA ASP A 49 13.67 12.75 0.17
C ASP A 49 12.35 11.98 0.26
N VAL A 50 11.37 12.30 -0.60
CA VAL A 50 10.11 11.57 -0.69
C VAL A 50 10.33 10.11 -1.10
N LEU A 51 11.24 9.84 -2.05
CA LEU A 51 11.55 8.47 -2.45
C LEU A 51 12.20 7.70 -1.30
N ILE A 52 13.17 8.29 -0.60
CA ILE A 52 13.84 7.68 0.56
C ILE A 52 12.84 7.40 1.68
N GLN A 53 11.98 8.37 2.01
CA GLN A 53 10.98 8.21 3.05
C GLN A 53 10.02 7.06 2.74
N ARG A 54 9.60 6.92 1.47
CA ARG A 54 8.76 5.81 1.01
C ARG A 54 9.47 4.46 1.16
N ILE A 55 10.76 4.39 0.86
CA ILE A 55 11.54 3.15 1.04
C ILE A 55 11.65 2.81 2.53
N LYS A 56 11.93 3.80 3.39
CA LYS A 56 11.97 3.60 4.86
C LYS A 56 10.65 3.06 5.38
N GLU A 57 9.54 3.71 5.03
CA GLU A 57 8.20 3.29 5.46
C GLU A 57 7.89 1.87 4.97
N HIS A 58 8.17 1.57 3.69
CA HIS A 58 7.99 0.23 3.14
C HIS A 58 8.79 -0.83 3.92
N LEU A 59 10.05 -0.55 4.27
CA LEU A 59 10.89 -1.46 5.04
C LEU A 59 10.37 -1.67 6.46
N GLU A 60 9.90 -0.60 7.12
CA GLU A 60 9.34 -0.67 8.47
C GLU A 60 8.10 -1.54 8.55
N ILE A 61 7.23 -1.50 7.52
CA ILE A 61 5.97 -2.26 7.52
C ILE A 61 6.09 -3.62 6.84
N SER A 62 7.14 -3.84 6.04
CA SER A 62 7.45 -5.13 5.42
C SER A 62 7.82 -6.20 6.44
N ASN A 63 7.80 -7.47 5.99
CA ASN A 63 8.24 -8.64 6.78
C ASN A 63 7.58 -8.72 8.18
N GLY A 64 6.28 -8.38 8.25
CA GLY A 64 5.50 -8.43 9.49
C GLY A 64 5.68 -7.21 10.42
N GLY A 65 6.49 -6.23 10.05
CA GLY A 65 6.63 -4.99 10.81
C GLY A 65 5.32 -4.20 10.91
N GLY A 66 4.48 -4.26 9.87
CA GLY A 66 3.15 -3.65 9.84
C GLY A 66 2.22 -4.22 10.92
N GLU A 67 2.12 -5.55 11.01
CA GLU A 67 1.30 -6.23 12.03
C GLU A 67 1.80 -5.95 13.46
N LYS A 68 3.12 -5.80 13.65
CA LYS A 68 3.69 -5.43 14.95
C LYS A 68 3.37 -3.99 15.34
N LYS A 69 3.41 -3.06 14.37
CA LYS A 69 3.17 -1.63 14.60
C LYS A 69 1.68 -1.32 14.77
N TYR A 70 0.83 -2.05 14.06
CA TYR A 70 -0.63 -1.90 14.06
C TYR A 70 -1.29 -3.26 14.26
N PRO A 71 -1.26 -3.81 15.49
CA PRO A 71 -1.86 -5.11 15.78
C PRO A 71 -3.38 -5.04 15.72
N LEU A 72 -4.06 -6.14 15.37
CA LEU A 72 -5.53 -6.20 15.31
C LEU A 72 -6.20 -5.72 16.61
N SER A 73 -5.57 -5.97 17.76
CA SER A 73 -6.08 -5.57 19.07
C SER A 73 -6.06 -4.07 19.33
N SER A 74 -5.38 -3.25 18.51
CA SER A 74 -5.41 -1.79 18.66
C SER A 74 -6.66 -1.15 18.06
N PHE A 75 -7.34 -1.84 17.14
CA PHE A 75 -8.53 -1.35 16.45
C PHE A 75 -9.78 -1.72 17.24
N VAL A 76 -10.15 -0.87 18.20
CA VAL A 76 -11.22 -1.13 19.17
C VAL A 76 -12.43 -0.23 19.00
N VAL A 77 -12.32 0.81 18.17
CA VAL A 77 -13.39 1.78 17.93
C VAL A 77 -14.01 1.50 16.57
N ASN A 78 -15.34 1.49 16.48
CA ASN A 78 -16.01 1.50 15.19
C ASN A 78 -16.13 2.95 14.72
N CYS A 79 -15.34 3.33 13.72
CA CYS A 79 -15.26 4.69 13.17
C CYS A 79 -16.09 4.88 11.89
N THR A 80 -17.10 4.03 11.69
CA THR A 80 -17.94 4.07 10.48
C THR A 80 -18.63 5.42 10.35
N GLY A 81 -18.21 6.20 9.35
CA GLY A 81 -18.78 7.52 9.04
C GLY A 81 -18.00 8.69 9.61
N ASP A 82 -17.06 8.45 10.52
CA ASP A 82 -16.28 9.49 11.21
C ASP A 82 -14.78 9.47 10.86
N ALA A 83 -14.32 8.44 10.14
CA ALA A 83 -12.93 8.37 9.69
C ALA A 83 -12.61 9.48 8.66
N CYS A 84 -11.42 10.06 8.80
CA CYS A 84 -10.93 11.19 8.01
C CYS A 84 -9.49 10.98 7.56
N THR A 85 -8.99 11.90 6.73
CA THR A 85 -7.62 11.84 6.21
C THR A 85 -6.58 11.87 7.35
N GLY A 86 -5.72 10.86 7.39
CA GLY A 86 -4.69 10.68 8.42
C GLY A 86 -4.94 9.45 9.30
N ASP A 87 -6.20 9.03 9.45
CA ASP A 87 -6.57 7.91 10.32
C ASP A 87 -6.03 6.59 9.77
N VAL A 88 -5.72 5.68 10.70
CA VAL A 88 -5.31 4.31 10.38
C VAL A 88 -6.48 3.42 10.68
N VAL A 89 -7.06 2.81 9.66
CA VAL A 89 -8.28 2.03 9.79
C VAL A 89 -8.05 0.57 9.43
N MET A 90 -8.84 -0.29 10.06
CA MET A 90 -8.99 -1.71 9.76
C MET A 90 -10.37 -1.97 9.15
N PHE A 91 -10.42 -2.83 8.13
CA PHE A 91 -11.68 -3.35 7.59
C PHE A 91 -11.48 -4.72 6.93
N GLU A 92 -12.58 -5.47 6.81
CA GLU A 92 -12.63 -6.71 6.05
C GLU A 92 -13.12 -6.46 4.63
N GLN A 93 -12.48 -7.10 3.66
CA GLN A 93 -12.81 -6.98 2.24
C GLN A 93 -13.05 -8.35 1.63
N ASN A 94 -14.20 -8.50 0.97
CA ASN A 94 -14.48 -9.64 0.10
C ASN A 94 -13.56 -9.61 -1.13
N VAL A 95 -12.92 -10.75 -1.40
CA VAL A 95 -12.04 -10.97 -2.54
C VAL A 95 -12.79 -11.79 -3.57
N TYR A 96 -12.69 -11.39 -4.84
CA TYR A 96 -13.36 -12.04 -5.95
C TYR A 96 -12.31 -12.54 -6.96
N GLU A 97 -12.62 -13.65 -7.63
CA GLU A 97 -11.67 -14.31 -8.53
C GLU A 97 -11.47 -13.53 -9.84
N MET A 98 -12.57 -13.02 -10.39
CA MET A 98 -12.60 -12.15 -11.56
C MET A 98 -13.17 -10.78 -11.18
N PHE A 99 -12.28 -9.82 -10.91
CA PHE A 99 -12.68 -8.42 -10.87
C PHE A 99 -12.62 -7.88 -12.31
N ASN A 100 -13.78 -7.69 -12.93
CA ASN A 100 -13.80 -7.14 -14.28
C ASN A 100 -13.54 -5.63 -14.18
N ILE A 101 -12.34 -5.22 -14.63
CA ILE A 101 -11.86 -3.84 -14.59
C ILE A 101 -12.78 -2.91 -15.41
N ALA A 102 -13.41 -3.41 -16.48
CA ALA A 102 -14.29 -2.62 -17.33
C ALA A 102 -15.65 -2.31 -16.70
N SER A 103 -16.20 -3.24 -15.91
CA SER A 103 -17.51 -3.06 -15.26
C SER A 103 -17.42 -2.58 -13.81
N GLN A 104 -16.22 -2.53 -13.22
CA GLN A 104 -16.01 -2.30 -11.78
C GLN A 104 -16.90 -3.20 -10.90
N SER A 105 -17.25 -4.38 -11.41
CA SER A 105 -18.13 -5.32 -10.76
C SER A 105 -17.44 -6.67 -10.64
N ALA A 106 -17.66 -7.32 -9.49
CA ALA A 106 -17.33 -8.71 -9.33
C ALA A 106 -18.29 -9.56 -10.16
N SER A 107 -17.75 -10.50 -10.93
CA SER A 107 -18.55 -11.57 -11.53
C SER A 107 -18.36 -12.83 -10.67
N GLY A 108 -19.45 -13.39 -10.15
CA GLY A 108 -19.44 -14.60 -9.32
C GLY A 108 -19.35 -14.37 -7.81
N PRO A 109 -19.47 -15.45 -7.01
CA PRO A 109 -19.36 -15.38 -5.56
C PRO A 109 -17.94 -14.96 -5.13
N PRO A 110 -17.77 -14.36 -3.93
CA PRO A 110 -16.45 -14.07 -3.39
C PRO A 110 -15.65 -15.37 -3.23
N CYS A 111 -14.37 -15.34 -3.61
CA CYS A 111 -13.44 -16.45 -3.44
C CYS A 111 -12.80 -16.46 -2.04
N GLY A 112 -13.03 -15.43 -1.22
CA GLY A 112 -12.59 -15.37 0.17
C GLY A 112 -12.71 -13.97 0.75
N THR A 113 -12.14 -13.78 1.94
CA THR A 113 -12.04 -12.49 2.61
C THR A 113 -10.59 -12.18 2.95
N ARG A 114 -10.28 -10.89 3.06
CA ARG A 114 -9.02 -10.40 3.58
C ARG A 114 -9.24 -9.25 4.53
N ILE A 115 -8.42 -9.19 5.57
CA ILE A 115 -8.29 -8.03 6.45
C ILE A 115 -7.30 -7.07 5.79
N VAL A 116 -7.62 -5.79 5.85
CA VAL A 116 -6.74 -4.71 5.42
C VAL A 116 -6.64 -3.70 6.55
N VAL A 117 -5.39 -3.36 6.90
CA VAL A 117 -5.07 -2.20 7.73
C VAL A 117 -4.39 -1.18 6.82
N GLY A 118 -4.86 0.06 6.84
CA GLY A 118 -4.33 1.10 5.96
C GLY A 118 -4.58 2.50 6.47
N ARG A 119 -3.81 3.46 5.95
CA ARG A 119 -3.93 4.88 6.28
C ARG A 119 -4.80 5.58 5.25
N ILE A 120 -5.75 6.40 5.70
CA ILE A 120 -6.53 7.26 4.80
C ILE A 120 -5.63 8.40 4.32
N VAL A 121 -5.31 8.44 3.03
CA VAL A 121 -4.45 9.47 2.43
C VAL A 121 -5.24 10.55 1.70
N LYS A 122 -6.51 10.29 1.39
CA LYS A 122 -7.42 11.25 0.77
C LYS A 122 -8.85 10.82 1.01
N GLU A 123 -9.71 11.79 1.25
CA GLU A 123 -11.16 11.60 1.26
C GLU A 123 -11.85 12.53 0.25
N SER A 124 -13.01 12.09 -0.26
CA SER A 124 -13.86 12.94 -1.08
C SER A 124 -15.33 12.59 -0.93
N TYR A 125 -16.16 13.62 -0.96
CA TYR A 125 -17.61 13.49 -0.97
C TYR A 125 -18.12 13.70 -2.40
N GLY A 126 -18.97 12.81 -2.89
CA GLY A 126 -19.70 13.04 -4.14
C GLY A 126 -20.56 14.30 -4.06
N SER A 127 -20.94 14.89 -5.20
CA SER A 127 -21.64 16.19 -5.25
C SER A 127 -22.92 16.26 -4.41
N ALA A 128 -23.60 15.13 -4.18
CA ALA A 128 -24.79 15.04 -3.33
C ALA A 128 -24.50 14.53 -1.88
N LYS A 129 -23.23 14.39 -1.49
CA LYS A 129 -22.73 13.81 -0.23
C LYS A 129 -23.22 12.39 0.12
N GLN A 130 -23.90 11.70 -0.81
CA GLN A 130 -24.39 10.33 -0.59
C GLN A 130 -23.33 9.24 -0.76
N GLN A 131 -22.16 9.59 -1.29
CA GLN A 131 -21.03 8.66 -1.45
C GLN A 131 -19.77 9.33 -0.91
N HIS A 132 -19.34 8.85 0.26
CA HIS A 132 -18.02 9.16 0.80
C HIS A 132 -17.01 8.15 0.22
N THR A 133 -15.94 8.61 -0.40
CA THR A 133 -14.89 7.76 -0.95
C THR A 133 -13.55 8.06 -0.29
N PHE A 134 -12.84 7.01 0.08
CA PHE A 134 -11.53 7.08 0.70
C PHE A 134 -10.49 6.49 -0.24
N THR A 135 -9.33 7.15 -0.32
CA THR A 135 -8.10 6.54 -0.81
C THR A 135 -7.31 6.07 0.39
N ILE A 136 -7.07 4.77 0.47
CA ILE A 136 -6.35 4.13 1.57
C ILE A 136 -5.02 3.62 1.02
N GLU A 137 -3.92 3.93 1.70
CA GLU A 137 -2.63 3.31 1.45
C GLU A 137 -2.44 2.13 2.42
N VAL A 138 -2.30 0.92 1.87
CA VAL A 138 -2.23 -0.31 2.67
C VAL A 138 -0.98 -0.31 3.55
N LEU A 139 -1.13 -0.60 4.84
CA LEU A 139 0.01 -0.81 5.75
C LEU A 139 0.34 -2.30 5.82
N TRP A 140 -0.67 -3.15 5.96
CA TRP A 140 -0.56 -4.60 5.84
C TRP A 140 -1.92 -5.24 5.53
N SER A 141 -1.90 -6.45 5.01
CA SER A 141 -3.12 -7.21 4.68
C SER A 141 -2.90 -8.70 4.89
N LYS A 142 -3.95 -9.42 5.30
CA LYS A 142 -3.93 -10.85 5.60
C LYS A 142 -5.21 -11.53 5.14
N GLY A 143 -5.11 -12.76 4.63
CA GLY A 143 -6.25 -13.53 4.10
C GLY A 143 -6.07 -13.82 2.61
N GLU A 144 -7.18 -13.94 1.89
CA GLU A 144 -7.18 -14.27 0.47
C GLU A 144 -6.55 -13.15 -0.37
N LYS A 145 -5.62 -13.49 -1.28
CA LYS A 145 -4.90 -12.54 -2.16
C LYS A 145 -4.51 -11.24 -1.42
N PRO A 146 -3.61 -11.31 -0.43
CA PRO A 146 -3.26 -10.15 0.40
C PRO A 146 -2.63 -9.06 -0.46
N LEU A 147 -2.88 -7.81 -0.08
CA LEU A 147 -2.33 -6.65 -0.78
C LEU A 147 -0.90 -6.36 -0.32
N SER A 148 -0.08 -5.92 -1.26
CA SER A 148 1.26 -5.43 -0.95
C SER A 148 1.21 -4.14 -0.10
N PRO A 149 2.18 -3.92 0.78
CA PRO A 149 2.29 -2.67 1.51
C PRO A 149 2.43 -1.46 0.57
N LEU A 150 1.87 -0.34 1.01
CA LEU A 150 1.73 0.93 0.29
C LEU A 150 0.93 0.85 -1.02
N HIS A 151 0.17 -0.22 -1.23
CA HIS A 151 -0.75 -0.31 -2.35
C HIS A 151 -1.92 0.66 -2.13
N PRO A 152 -2.25 1.53 -3.11
CA PRO A 152 -3.38 2.43 -3.00
C PRO A 152 -4.69 1.70 -3.31
N LEU A 153 -5.68 1.87 -2.43
CA LEU A 153 -7.04 1.36 -2.58
C LEU A 153 -8.04 2.50 -2.63
N LEU A 154 -9.05 2.38 -3.47
CA LEU A 154 -10.22 3.26 -3.47
C LEU A 154 -11.39 2.51 -2.85
N ILE A 155 -11.94 3.03 -1.75
CA ILE A 155 -13.05 2.42 -1.02
C ILE A 155 -14.21 3.39 -0.93
N LYS A 156 -15.38 2.92 -1.36
CA LYS A 156 -16.66 3.63 -1.19
C LYS A 156 -17.22 3.26 0.18
N GLY A 157 -17.66 4.28 0.92
CA GLY A 157 -18.10 4.22 2.32
C GLY A 157 -18.86 2.96 2.68
N ARG A 158 -18.18 2.09 3.44
CA ARG A 158 -18.66 0.92 4.16
C ARG A 158 -17.77 0.75 5.40
N THR A 159 -18.32 0.11 6.43
CA THR A 159 -17.85 0.02 7.83
C THR A 159 -16.33 0.01 8.02
N PHE A 160 -15.81 0.96 8.82
CA PHE A 160 -14.41 1.01 9.24
C PHE A 160 -14.31 0.85 10.76
N THR A 161 -13.18 0.32 11.23
CA THR A 161 -12.78 0.31 12.64
C THR A 161 -11.42 0.99 12.79
N ASP A 162 -11.23 1.80 13.85
CA ASP A 162 -10.04 2.59 14.21
C ASP A 162 -9.45 2.10 15.53
#